data_AF-A0A6J5VV53-F1
#
_entry.id   AF-A0A6J5VV53-F1
#
_cell.length_a   1.000
_cell.length_b   1.000
_cell.length_c   1.000
_cell.angle_alpha   90.00
_cell.angle_beta   90.00
_cell.angle_gamma   90.00
#
_symmetry.space_group_name_H-M   'P 1'
#
loop_
_entity.id
_entity.type
_entity.pdbx_description
1 polymer ?
#
loop_
_entity_poly.entity_id
_entity_poly.type
_entity_poly.pdbx_seq_one_letter_code
_entity_poly.pdbx_strand_id
1 'polypeptide(L)'
;MEAGSSSGGSSAGGVVSDQGREEKQKEMREKLSEVCGVGEEEEEEDDDDKSNGIASGFVPGPLVSLKEQIDKDKDDESLRKWKEKLLGCLENDLNGQMEPEVKFHSIGIISDDFEEISTPLPVDENQIDRVLFTLKEGSRYQLKLTFSVLHNIVSGLTYSNTVWKGGLQVDQSKGMLGTFAPNKEPYVHTLEEETTPSGLLARGIYSAKLKFEDDDRRSHMELQYTFEIKKGS
;
A
#
# COMPACT_ATOMS: atom_id res chain seq x y z
N MET A 1 2.75 32.57 59.94
CA MET A 1 3.64 33.24 60.89
C MET A 1 4.10 32.20 61.88
N GLU A 2 5.43 32.05 61.99
CA GLU A 2 6.20 31.27 62.99
C GLU A 2 5.95 29.76 63.10
N ALA A 3 6.91 28.88 63.38
CA ALA A 3 8.38 28.84 63.48
C ALA A 3 8.69 27.31 63.44
N GLY A 4 9.76 26.76 62.87
CA GLY A 4 11.17 27.03 63.15
C GLY A 4 11.69 26.12 64.28
N SER A 5 12.73 25.32 63.98
CA SER A 5 13.68 24.56 64.86
C SER A 5 13.62 23.04 64.60
N SER A 6 14.57 22.35 63.95
CA SER A 6 16.05 22.24 64.06
C SER A 6 16.56 21.37 65.22
N SER A 7 17.55 20.53 64.88
CA SER A 7 18.45 19.65 65.69
C SER A 7 18.32 18.17 65.28
N GLY A 8 19.37 17.39 65.02
CA GLY A 8 20.81 17.61 65.02
C GLY A 8 21.51 16.28 65.31
N GLY A 9 22.41 15.83 64.41
CA GLY A 9 23.48 14.82 64.56
C GLY A 9 23.10 13.39 65.03
N SER A 10 23.90 12.33 64.89
CA SER A 10 25.15 12.02 64.18
C SER A 10 25.37 10.51 64.29
N SER A 11 26.07 9.95 63.28
CA SER A 11 27.00 8.79 63.34
C SER A 11 26.53 7.42 63.87
N ALA A 12 26.66 6.38 63.03
CA ALA A 12 27.77 5.41 63.12
C ALA A 12 27.61 4.32 62.04
N GLY A 13 28.68 4.09 61.28
CA GLY A 13 28.78 2.94 60.38
C GLY A 13 29.05 1.63 61.13
N GLY A 14 28.72 0.53 60.48
CA GLY A 14 29.03 -0.82 60.92
C GLY A 14 28.74 -1.82 59.81
N VAL A 15 29.79 -2.18 59.08
CA VAL A 15 29.84 -3.09 57.94
C VAL A 15 29.62 -4.53 58.39
N VAL A 16 28.73 -5.29 57.75
CA VAL A 16 28.69 -6.77 57.86
C VAL A 16 28.44 -7.39 56.49
N SER A 17 29.57 -7.74 55.85
CA SER A 17 29.86 -8.89 54.98
C SER A 17 28.79 -9.44 54.02
N ASP A 18 29.08 -9.24 52.74
CA ASP A 18 28.39 -9.66 51.51
C ASP A 18 28.47 -11.16 51.19
N GLN A 19 29.07 -11.98 52.07
CA GLN A 19 29.40 -13.39 51.77
C GLN A 19 28.33 -14.41 52.16
N GLY A 20 27.29 -14.02 52.90
CA GLY A 20 26.23 -14.95 53.36
C GLY A 20 24.94 -14.94 52.55
N ARG A 21 24.79 -14.01 51.58
CA ARG A 21 23.55 -13.82 50.81
C ARG A 21 23.60 -14.50 49.43
N GLU A 22 24.79 -14.71 48.88
CA GLU A 22 24.99 -15.38 47.60
C GLU A 22 24.90 -16.91 47.71
N GLU A 23 25.33 -17.53 48.82
CA GLU A 23 25.26 -18.99 48.98
C GLU A 23 23.81 -19.51 49.07
N LYS A 24 22.92 -18.77 49.75
CA LYS A 24 21.49 -19.14 49.84
C LYS A 24 20.68 -18.89 48.56
N GLN A 25 21.10 -17.96 47.70
CA GLN A 25 20.48 -17.77 46.39
C GLN A 25 20.99 -18.78 45.35
N LYS A 26 22.24 -19.23 45.47
CA LYS A 26 22.80 -20.26 44.60
C LYS A 26 22.18 -21.64 44.85
N GLU A 27 21.93 -22.00 46.11
CA GLU A 27 21.31 -23.30 46.46
C GLU A 27 19.83 -23.40 46.02
N MET A 28 19.10 -22.27 45.97
CA MET A 28 17.73 -22.24 45.44
C MET A 28 17.67 -22.19 43.90
N ARG A 29 18.74 -21.69 43.25
CA ARG A 29 18.83 -21.64 41.78
C ARG A 29 19.27 -22.98 41.18
N GLU A 30 20.12 -23.74 41.86
CA GLU A 30 20.54 -25.08 41.41
C GLU A 30 19.45 -26.16 41.61
N LYS A 31 18.56 -26.00 42.59
CA LYS A 31 17.46 -26.97 42.82
C LYS A 31 16.23 -26.77 41.94
N LEU A 32 16.13 -25.67 41.19
CA LEU A 32 15.03 -25.43 40.24
C LEU A 32 15.43 -25.75 38.79
N SER A 33 16.72 -25.92 38.51
CA SER A 33 17.25 -26.18 37.17
C SER A 33 17.49 -27.67 36.83
N GLU A 34 17.16 -28.61 37.73
CA GLU A 34 17.30 -30.06 37.48
C GLU A 34 15.97 -30.77 37.15
N VAL A 35 14.88 -30.02 36.97
CA VAL A 35 13.59 -30.57 36.52
C VAL A 35 13.15 -29.81 35.27
N CYS A 36 13.07 -30.54 34.17
CA CYS A 36 12.68 -30.13 32.82
C CYS A 36 13.77 -29.47 31.97
N GLY A 37 14.65 -30.31 31.41
CA GLY A 37 15.44 -29.95 30.23
C GLY A 37 14.59 -29.94 28.96
N VAL A 38 14.63 -28.81 28.23
CA VAL A 38 14.41 -28.69 26.78
C VAL A 38 15.32 -27.54 26.32
N GLY A 39 16.06 -27.77 25.22
CA GLY A 39 17.20 -26.97 24.78
C GLY A 39 16.88 -25.57 24.25
N GLU A 40 17.93 -24.76 24.26
CA GLU A 40 18.03 -23.40 23.74
C GLU A 40 18.10 -23.42 22.20
N GLU A 41 17.29 -22.59 21.54
CA GLU A 41 17.60 -22.03 20.22
C GLU A 41 17.41 -20.51 20.28
N GLU A 42 18.33 -19.83 19.61
CA GLU A 42 18.68 -18.42 19.71
C GLU A 42 17.59 -17.50 19.13
N GLU A 43 17.39 -16.35 19.79
CA GLU A 43 16.68 -15.21 19.22
C GLU A 43 17.53 -14.62 18.09
N GLU A 44 16.94 -14.31 16.93
CA GLU A 44 17.06 -13.05 16.16
C GLU A 44 16.33 -13.15 14.80
N GLU A 45 15.91 -11.97 14.33
CA GLU A 45 15.33 -11.58 13.04
C GLU A 45 13.79 -11.55 12.88
N ASP A 46 13.35 -10.29 12.83
CA ASP A 46 12.06 -9.76 12.38
C ASP A 46 11.52 -10.46 11.13
N ASP A 47 10.28 -10.96 11.23
CA ASP A 47 9.41 -11.11 10.07
C ASP A 47 8.03 -10.56 10.44
N ASP A 48 7.89 -9.25 10.25
CA ASP A 48 6.63 -8.52 10.29
C ASP A 48 5.82 -8.84 9.01
N ASP A 49 5.58 -10.14 8.72
CA ASP A 49 4.65 -10.57 7.67
C ASP A 49 3.22 -10.52 8.23
N LYS A 50 2.74 -9.29 8.44
CA LYS A 50 1.30 -9.03 8.52
C LYS A 50 0.69 -9.34 7.17
N SER A 51 0.29 -10.61 7.04
CA SER A 51 -0.40 -11.23 5.92
C SER A 51 -0.96 -10.24 4.91
N ASN A 52 -0.21 -10.11 3.81
CA ASN A 52 -0.66 -9.65 2.51
C ASN A 52 -2.16 -9.90 2.30
N GLY A 53 -2.91 -8.86 1.90
CA GLY A 53 -4.23 -9.00 1.28
C GLY A 53 -4.20 -9.66 -0.11
N ILE A 54 -3.15 -10.44 -0.42
CA ILE A 54 -3.04 -11.30 -1.59
C ILE A 54 -3.25 -12.71 -1.03
N ALA A 55 -4.29 -13.41 -1.49
CA ALA A 55 -4.50 -14.82 -1.14
C ALA A 55 -3.18 -15.58 -1.28
N SER A 56 -2.58 -15.97 -0.16
CA SER A 56 -1.24 -16.55 -0.12
C SER A 56 -1.25 -17.90 -0.85
N GLY A 57 -0.81 -17.87 -2.12
CA GLY A 57 -0.75 -19.05 -2.98
C GLY A 57 -1.49 -18.96 -4.32
N PHE A 58 -2.08 -17.83 -4.70
CA PHE A 58 -2.58 -17.68 -6.08
C PHE A 58 -1.42 -17.64 -7.08
N VAL A 59 -1.45 -18.56 -8.05
CA VAL A 59 -0.50 -18.60 -9.17
C VAL A 59 -1.30 -18.40 -10.45
N PRO A 60 -1.05 -17.30 -11.19
CA PRO A 60 -1.74 -17.05 -12.45
C PRO A 60 -1.53 -18.18 -13.45
N GLY A 61 -2.53 -18.42 -14.29
CA GLY A 61 -2.41 -19.33 -15.42
C GLY A 61 -1.41 -18.81 -16.45
N PRO A 62 -0.99 -19.65 -17.43
CA PRO A 62 -0.13 -19.20 -18.50
C PRO A 62 -0.79 -18.08 -19.31
N LEU A 63 0.00 -17.10 -19.72
CA LEU A 63 -0.45 -16.03 -20.61
C LEU A 63 -0.88 -16.62 -21.96
N VAL A 64 -2.11 -16.30 -22.38
CA VAL A 64 -2.68 -16.70 -23.68
C VAL A 64 -3.17 -15.44 -24.38
N SER A 65 -3.01 -15.38 -25.71
CA SER A 65 -3.54 -14.24 -26.47
C SER A 65 -5.07 -14.29 -26.55
N LEU A 66 -5.72 -13.13 -26.37
CA LEU A 66 -7.18 -13.02 -26.48
C LEU A 66 -7.69 -13.48 -27.85
N LYS A 67 -6.93 -13.18 -28.91
CA LYS A 67 -7.26 -13.58 -30.27
C LYS A 67 -7.31 -15.10 -30.44
N GLU A 68 -6.26 -15.81 -30.02
CA GLU A 68 -6.24 -17.28 -30.10
C GLU A 68 -7.35 -17.89 -29.26
N GLN A 69 -7.66 -17.30 -28.10
CA GLN A 69 -8.76 -17.78 -27.27
C GLN A 69 -10.10 -17.63 -28.01
N ILE A 70 -10.38 -16.49 -28.66
CA ILE A 70 -11.59 -16.30 -29.46
C ILE A 70 -11.63 -17.29 -30.63
N ASP A 71 -10.52 -17.44 -31.38
CA ASP A 71 -10.43 -18.32 -32.55
C ASP A 71 -10.67 -19.80 -32.21
N LYS A 72 -10.24 -20.27 -31.02
CA LYS A 72 -10.45 -21.64 -30.55
C LYS A 72 -11.92 -22.01 -30.37
N ASP A 73 -12.75 -21.04 -29.97
CA ASP A 73 -14.15 -21.28 -29.62
C ASP A 73 -15.12 -20.79 -30.69
N LYS A 74 -14.63 -20.49 -31.90
CA LYS A 74 -15.43 -19.94 -33.01
C LYS A 74 -16.58 -20.86 -33.46
N ASP A 75 -16.39 -22.18 -33.31
CA ASP A 75 -17.34 -23.21 -33.74
C ASP A 75 -18.33 -23.56 -32.61
N ASP A 76 -18.17 -23.00 -31.41
CA ASP A 76 -19.09 -23.14 -30.28
C ASP A 76 -19.95 -21.88 -30.13
N GLU A 77 -21.22 -21.99 -30.51
CA GLU A 77 -22.17 -20.88 -30.46
C GLU A 77 -22.35 -20.31 -29.04
N SER A 78 -22.32 -21.18 -28.01
CA SER A 78 -22.55 -20.78 -26.62
C SER A 78 -21.37 -19.98 -26.07
N LEU A 79 -20.14 -20.44 -26.33
CA LEU A 79 -18.92 -19.75 -25.93
C LEU A 79 -18.74 -18.44 -26.70
N ARG A 80 -19.05 -18.42 -28.00
CA ARG A 80 -19.00 -17.20 -28.81
C ARG A 80 -19.92 -16.11 -28.27
N LYS A 81 -21.19 -16.44 -27.99
CA LYS A 81 -22.16 -15.50 -27.39
C LYS A 81 -21.74 -15.03 -26.01
N TRP A 82 -21.18 -15.93 -25.19
CA TRP A 82 -20.69 -15.58 -23.86
C TRP A 82 -19.52 -14.59 -23.93
N LYS A 83 -18.54 -14.82 -24.82
CA LYS A 83 -17.42 -13.89 -25.05
C LYS A 83 -17.87 -12.56 -25.59
N GLU A 84 -18.76 -12.56 -26.59
CA GLU A 84 -19.34 -11.32 -27.15
C GLU A 84 -20.04 -10.49 -26.07
N LYS A 85 -20.68 -11.13 -25.09
CA LYS A 85 -21.29 -10.42 -23.95
C LYS A 85 -20.27 -9.79 -23.00
N LEU A 86 -19.12 -10.40 -22.79
CA LEU A 86 -18.08 -9.89 -21.88
C LEU A 86 -17.16 -8.87 -22.54
N LEU A 87 -16.80 -9.13 -23.79
CA LEU A 87 -15.77 -8.42 -24.54
C LEU A 87 -16.39 -7.42 -25.54
N GLY A 88 -17.67 -7.57 -25.88
CA GLY A 88 -18.24 -6.87 -27.03
C GLY A 88 -17.69 -7.42 -28.34
N CYS A 89 -17.85 -6.65 -29.42
CA CYS A 89 -17.42 -7.04 -30.77
C CYS A 89 -15.97 -6.59 -31.04
N LEU A 90 -14.99 -7.24 -30.40
CA LEU A 90 -13.55 -6.89 -30.50
C LEU A 90 -12.76 -7.64 -31.58
N GLU A 91 -13.36 -8.60 -32.27
CA GLU A 91 -12.65 -9.56 -33.15
C GLU A 91 -11.73 -8.89 -34.18
N ASN A 92 -12.14 -7.75 -34.74
CA ASN A 92 -11.39 -7.04 -35.79
C ASN A 92 -10.22 -6.19 -35.27
N ASP A 93 -10.22 -5.85 -33.98
CA ASP A 93 -9.27 -4.90 -33.39
C ASP A 93 -8.06 -5.61 -32.74
N LEU A 94 -8.10 -6.95 -32.65
CA LEU A 94 -7.06 -7.76 -32.03
C LEU A 94 -6.00 -8.22 -33.03
N ASN A 95 -4.73 -7.92 -32.73
CA ASN A 95 -3.58 -8.25 -33.56
C ASN A 95 -2.84 -9.55 -33.13
N GLY A 96 -3.31 -10.21 -32.06
CA GLY A 96 -2.68 -11.42 -31.52
C GLY A 96 -1.46 -11.17 -30.63
N GLN A 97 -1.18 -9.91 -30.25
CA GLN A 97 -0.20 -9.59 -29.22
C GLN A 97 -0.54 -10.31 -27.90
N MET A 98 0.47 -10.93 -27.29
CA MET A 98 0.31 -11.65 -26.03
C MET A 98 0.32 -10.73 -24.82
N GLU A 99 1.16 -9.69 -24.83
CA GLU A 99 1.28 -8.77 -23.71
C GLU A 99 0.17 -7.72 -23.79
N PRO A 100 -0.58 -7.49 -22.70
CA PRO A 100 -1.52 -6.39 -22.64
C PRO A 100 -0.77 -5.06 -22.47
N GLU A 101 -1.37 -3.99 -22.95
CA GLU A 101 -0.88 -2.63 -22.70
C GLU A 101 -1.98 -1.81 -22.02
N VAL A 102 -1.64 -1.20 -20.88
CA VAL A 102 -2.51 -0.24 -20.21
C VAL A 102 -1.99 1.17 -20.46
N LYS A 103 -2.79 1.98 -21.13
CA LYS A 103 -2.47 3.39 -21.39
C LYS A 103 -3.31 4.28 -20.49
N PHE A 104 -2.66 4.88 -19.49
CA PHE A 104 -3.29 5.88 -18.62
C PHE A 104 -3.35 7.24 -19.33
N HIS A 105 -4.54 7.85 -19.32
CA HIS A 105 -4.82 9.13 -19.98
C HIS A 105 -4.94 10.28 -19.00
N SER A 106 -5.46 10.04 -17.79
CA SER A 106 -5.54 11.06 -16.75
C SER A 106 -5.65 10.46 -15.35
N ILE A 107 -5.21 11.25 -14.37
CA ILE A 107 -5.47 11.07 -12.95
C ILE A 107 -6.23 12.30 -12.43
N GLY A 108 -7.37 12.05 -11.80
CA GLY A 108 -8.21 13.05 -11.19
C GLY A 108 -8.28 12.87 -9.68
N ILE A 109 -8.64 13.93 -8.99
CA ILE A 109 -8.97 13.90 -7.57
C ILE A 109 -10.38 14.45 -7.34
N ILE A 110 -11.17 13.67 -6.62
CA ILE A 110 -12.52 14.01 -6.17
C ILE A 110 -12.42 14.25 -4.66
N SER A 111 -12.93 15.37 -4.19
CA SER A 111 -12.99 15.71 -2.77
C SER A 111 -14.30 16.45 -2.50
N ASP A 112 -14.78 16.42 -1.25
CA ASP A 112 -15.92 17.25 -0.82
C ASP A 112 -15.63 18.76 -0.94
N ASP A 113 -14.36 19.14 -1.03
CA ASP A 113 -13.90 20.54 -1.01
C ASP A 113 -14.00 21.24 -2.38
N PHE A 114 -14.00 20.49 -3.49
CA PHE A 114 -13.96 21.05 -4.85
C PHE A 114 -14.48 20.05 -5.89
N GLU A 115 -14.89 20.55 -7.05
CA GLU A 115 -15.19 19.70 -8.22
C GLU A 115 -13.93 19.00 -8.74
N GLU A 116 -14.09 17.81 -9.35
CA GLU A 116 -13.00 16.96 -9.82
C GLU A 116 -11.88 17.74 -10.52
N ILE A 117 -10.66 17.66 -9.99
CA ILE A 117 -9.47 18.21 -10.64
C ILE A 117 -8.80 17.07 -11.41
N SER A 118 -8.75 17.18 -12.74
CA SER A 118 -8.15 16.16 -13.61
C SER A 118 -6.82 16.63 -14.20
N THR A 119 -5.79 15.80 -14.06
CA THR A 119 -4.45 16.00 -14.64
C THR A 119 -4.24 14.99 -15.77
N PRO A 120 -3.95 15.44 -17.00
CA PRO A 120 -3.64 14.52 -18.11
C PRO A 120 -2.30 13.81 -17.89
N LEU A 121 -2.20 12.59 -18.40
CA LEU A 121 -1.00 11.76 -18.35
C LEU A 121 -0.45 11.51 -19.77
N PRO A 122 0.89 11.41 -19.92
CA PRO A 122 1.92 11.54 -18.89
C PRO A 122 2.05 12.99 -18.38
N VAL A 123 2.43 13.15 -17.11
CA VAL A 123 2.75 14.47 -16.56
C VAL A 123 4.05 14.96 -17.19
N ASP A 124 4.06 16.20 -17.68
CA ASP A 124 5.29 16.85 -18.17
C ASP A 124 6.36 16.82 -17.08
N GLU A 125 7.59 16.40 -17.42
CA GLU A 125 8.72 16.29 -16.48
C GLU A 125 8.96 17.61 -15.72
N ASN A 126 8.65 18.75 -16.34
CA ASN A 126 8.77 20.07 -15.73
C ASN A 126 7.70 20.37 -14.66
N GLN A 127 6.74 19.46 -14.46
CA GLN A 127 5.60 19.61 -13.55
C GLN A 127 5.61 18.58 -12.41
N ILE A 128 6.50 17.60 -12.42
CA ILE A 128 6.56 16.53 -11.41
C ILE A 128 6.81 17.09 -9.99
N ASP A 129 7.62 18.15 -9.89
CA ASP A 129 7.90 18.83 -8.62
C ASP A 129 6.78 19.78 -8.16
N ARG A 130 5.75 19.99 -8.99
CA ARG A 130 4.64 20.88 -8.65
C ARG A 130 3.62 20.13 -7.80
N VAL A 131 2.99 20.87 -6.90
CA VAL A 131 1.81 20.42 -6.16
C VAL A 131 0.68 20.21 -7.17
N LEU A 132 0.29 18.95 -7.41
CA LEU A 132 -0.80 18.59 -8.33
C LEU A 132 -2.16 19.04 -7.79
N PHE A 133 -2.37 18.93 -6.49
CA PHE A 133 -3.60 19.32 -5.83
C PHE A 133 -3.38 19.69 -4.36
N THR A 134 -4.31 20.46 -3.81
CA THR A 134 -4.34 20.85 -2.41
C THR A 134 -5.63 20.34 -1.77
N LEU A 135 -5.51 19.64 -0.66
CA LEU A 135 -6.62 19.10 0.11
C LEU A 135 -6.77 19.85 1.45
N LYS A 136 -8.01 19.94 1.95
CA LYS A 136 -8.27 20.36 3.32
C LYS A 136 -7.87 19.24 4.29
N GLU A 137 -7.42 19.60 5.48
CA GLU A 137 -7.19 18.63 6.55
C GLU A 137 -8.51 17.99 6.99
N GLY A 138 -8.53 16.67 7.19
CA GLY A 138 -9.72 15.92 7.59
C GLY A 138 -10.79 15.77 6.50
N SER A 139 -10.51 16.09 5.25
CA SER A 139 -11.44 15.86 4.14
C SER A 139 -11.26 14.48 3.51
N ARG A 140 -12.37 13.93 3.02
CA ARG A 140 -12.38 12.68 2.26
C ARG A 140 -12.07 12.97 0.81
N TYR A 141 -11.30 12.10 0.18
CA TYR A 141 -10.97 12.20 -1.22
C TYR A 141 -10.85 10.83 -1.87
N GLN A 142 -10.95 10.82 -3.20
CA GLN A 142 -10.71 9.66 -4.03
C GLN A 142 -9.88 10.04 -5.25
N LEU A 143 -8.97 9.16 -5.64
CA LEU A 143 -8.29 9.25 -6.93
C LEU A 143 -9.14 8.59 -8.01
N LYS A 144 -9.29 9.26 -9.14
CA LYS A 144 -10.03 8.77 -10.30
C LYS A 144 -9.09 8.62 -11.49
N LEU A 145 -9.10 7.47 -12.12
CA LEU A 145 -8.21 7.12 -13.23
C LEU A 145 -9.02 6.99 -14.50
N THR A 146 -8.48 7.48 -15.61
CA THR A 146 -8.98 7.18 -16.94
C THR A 146 -7.90 6.48 -17.74
N PHE A 147 -8.16 5.27 -18.24
CA PHE A 147 -7.17 4.47 -18.95
C PHE A 147 -7.79 3.58 -20.02
N SER A 148 -7.02 3.19 -21.03
CA SER A 148 -7.41 2.20 -22.03
C SER A 148 -6.59 0.94 -21.88
N VAL A 149 -7.21 -0.19 -22.19
CA VAL A 149 -6.51 -1.47 -22.34
C VAL A 149 -6.44 -1.80 -23.81
N LEU A 150 -5.27 -2.24 -24.27
CA LEU A 150 -4.99 -2.62 -25.64
C LEU A 150 -4.44 -4.04 -25.67
N HIS A 151 -4.54 -4.66 -26.85
CA HIS A 151 -3.89 -5.91 -27.24
C HIS A 151 -4.41 -7.19 -26.56
N ASN A 152 -4.45 -7.26 -25.23
CA ASN A 152 -4.87 -8.43 -24.48
C ASN A 152 -5.58 -8.05 -23.17
N ILE A 153 -6.15 -9.05 -22.47
CA ILE A 153 -6.75 -8.87 -21.15
C ILE A 153 -5.64 -8.60 -20.12
N VAL A 154 -5.86 -7.60 -19.27
CA VAL A 154 -5.06 -7.35 -18.06
C VAL A 154 -5.77 -8.04 -16.90
N SER A 155 -5.15 -9.08 -16.34
CA SER A 155 -5.67 -9.82 -15.18
C SER A 155 -5.12 -9.23 -13.89
N GLY A 156 -6.00 -9.03 -12.90
CA GLY A 156 -5.58 -8.63 -11.55
C GLY A 156 -4.77 -7.34 -11.53
N LEU A 157 -5.21 -6.32 -12.27
CA LEU A 157 -4.62 -4.98 -12.16
C LEU A 157 -4.80 -4.50 -10.71
N THR A 158 -3.69 -4.19 -10.07
CA THR A 158 -3.59 -3.68 -8.71
C THR A 158 -2.91 -2.32 -8.71
N TYR A 159 -3.13 -1.57 -7.64
CA TYR A 159 -2.38 -0.36 -7.36
C TYR A 159 -1.67 -0.45 -6.01
N SER A 160 -0.57 0.29 -5.90
CA SER A 160 0.03 0.66 -4.63
C SER A 160 0.31 2.16 -4.62
N ASN A 161 -0.20 2.87 -3.62
CA ASN A 161 0.11 4.26 -3.37
C ASN A 161 0.95 4.35 -2.09
N THR A 162 2.14 4.93 -2.17
CA THR A 162 2.98 5.16 -0.99
C THR A 162 3.17 6.66 -0.81
N VAL A 163 3.04 7.16 0.42
CA VAL A 163 3.04 8.59 0.73
C VAL A 163 4.13 8.90 1.73
N TRP A 164 4.86 10.00 1.48
CA TRP A 164 5.94 10.50 2.31
C TRP A 164 5.72 11.95 2.72
N LYS A 165 6.21 12.27 3.91
CA LYS A 165 6.31 13.64 4.43
C LYS A 165 7.72 13.91 4.93
N GLY A 166 8.40 14.89 4.32
CA GLY A 166 9.77 15.24 4.71
C GLY A 166 10.75 14.06 4.63
N GLY A 167 10.55 13.16 3.66
CA GLY A 167 11.38 11.95 3.47
C GLY A 167 10.97 10.74 4.31
N LEU A 168 10.08 10.89 5.29
CA LEU A 168 9.55 9.77 6.08
C LEU A 168 8.29 9.21 5.43
N GLN A 169 8.21 7.89 5.25
CA GLN A 169 6.99 7.23 4.80
C GLN A 169 5.94 7.33 5.90
N VAL A 170 4.77 7.87 5.56
CA VAL A 170 3.67 8.11 6.51
C VAL A 170 2.44 7.26 6.23
N ASP A 171 2.30 6.76 5.01
CA ASP A 171 1.16 5.94 4.62
C ASP A 171 1.49 5.04 3.41
N GLN A 172 0.78 3.93 3.30
CA GLN A 172 0.79 3.07 2.13
C GLN A 172 -0.57 2.39 1.97
N SER A 173 -1.22 2.61 0.83
CA SER A 173 -2.44 1.92 0.44
C SER A 173 -2.20 1.03 -0.77
N LYS A 174 -2.91 -0.11 -0.81
CA LYS A 174 -2.86 -1.08 -1.91
C LYS A 174 -4.27 -1.59 -2.17
N GLY A 175 -4.62 -1.84 -3.42
CA GLY A 175 -5.93 -2.39 -3.76
C GLY A 175 -5.98 -3.01 -5.13
N MET A 176 -7.05 -3.78 -5.38
CA MET A 176 -7.30 -4.46 -6.65
C MET A 176 -8.34 -3.68 -7.47
N LEU A 177 -7.97 -3.28 -8.68
CA LEU A 177 -8.89 -2.69 -9.66
C LEU A 177 -9.68 -3.80 -10.38
N GLY A 178 -9.01 -4.93 -10.67
CA GLY A 178 -9.64 -6.11 -11.25
C GLY A 178 -9.12 -6.48 -12.64
N THR A 179 -9.98 -7.06 -13.46
CA THR A 179 -9.63 -7.57 -14.79
C THR A 179 -10.25 -6.72 -15.88
N PHE A 180 -9.45 -6.32 -16.87
CA PHE A 180 -9.86 -5.39 -17.92
C PHE A 180 -9.53 -5.97 -19.29
N ALA A 181 -10.53 -6.02 -20.17
CA ALA A 181 -10.34 -6.41 -21.56
C ALA A 181 -9.97 -5.19 -22.41
N PRO A 182 -9.42 -5.38 -23.62
CA PRO A 182 -9.29 -4.28 -24.56
C PRO A 182 -10.65 -3.65 -24.84
N ASN A 183 -10.74 -2.31 -24.87
CA ASN A 183 -12.00 -1.62 -25.15
C ASN A 183 -11.75 -0.31 -25.91
N LYS A 184 -12.68 0.06 -26.79
CA LYS A 184 -12.64 1.33 -27.55
C LYS A 184 -12.84 2.53 -26.63
N GLU A 185 -13.77 2.40 -25.70
CA GLU A 185 -14.03 3.43 -24.70
C GLU A 185 -13.07 3.24 -23.51
N PRO A 186 -12.41 4.33 -23.03
CA PRO A 186 -11.58 4.26 -21.84
C PRO A 186 -12.37 3.83 -20.61
N TYR A 187 -11.72 3.03 -19.77
CA TYR A 187 -12.20 2.73 -18.43
C TYR A 187 -12.03 3.94 -17.52
N VAL A 188 -13.00 4.11 -16.63
CA VAL A 188 -12.97 5.11 -15.56
C VAL A 188 -13.10 4.36 -14.24
N HIS A 189 -12.09 4.49 -13.36
CA HIS A 189 -12.08 3.81 -12.08
C HIS A 189 -11.71 4.77 -10.96
N THR A 190 -12.46 4.71 -9.86
CA THR A 190 -12.16 5.44 -8.63
C THR A 190 -11.50 4.50 -7.62
N LEU A 191 -10.39 4.91 -7.02
CA LEU A 191 -9.72 4.14 -5.97
C LEU A 191 -10.50 4.21 -4.65
N GLU A 192 -10.04 3.47 -3.65
CA GLU A 192 -10.64 3.51 -2.31
C GLU A 192 -10.63 4.94 -1.75
N GLU A 193 -11.67 5.28 -0.98
CA GLU A 193 -11.78 6.58 -0.32
C GLU A 193 -10.78 6.70 0.81
N GLU A 194 -10.01 7.79 0.80
CA GLU A 194 -9.01 8.11 1.83
C GLU A 194 -9.44 9.38 2.57
N THR A 195 -8.92 9.59 3.78
CA THR A 195 -9.16 10.80 4.57
C THR A 195 -7.84 11.46 4.94
N THR A 196 -7.70 12.75 4.65
CA THR A 196 -6.48 13.47 4.98
C THR A 196 -6.28 13.60 6.50
N PRO A 197 -5.03 13.51 6.99
CA PRO A 197 -4.75 13.73 8.41
C PRO A 197 -5.07 15.17 8.83
N SER A 198 -5.33 15.35 10.13
CA SER A 198 -5.66 16.64 10.74
C SER A 198 -4.64 17.09 11.77
N GLY A 199 -4.50 18.41 11.95
CA GLY A 199 -3.66 19.01 12.99
C GLY A 199 -2.47 19.80 12.43
N LEU A 200 -1.86 20.62 13.28
CA LEU A 200 -0.78 21.52 12.87
C LEU A 200 0.40 20.78 12.22
N LEU A 201 0.72 19.59 12.74
CA LEU A 201 1.81 18.75 12.23
C LEU A 201 1.43 17.95 10.98
N ALA A 202 0.14 17.82 10.64
CA ALA A 202 -0.34 17.14 9.45
C ALA A 202 -0.33 18.05 8.21
N ARG A 203 -0.38 19.37 8.39
CA ARG A 203 -0.37 20.30 7.26
C ARG A 203 1.00 20.34 6.57
N GLY A 204 1.01 20.73 5.29
CA GLY A 204 2.22 20.88 4.49
C GLY A 204 2.22 19.98 3.26
N ILE A 205 3.41 19.85 2.66
CA ILE A 205 3.63 19.17 1.38
C ILE A 205 3.94 17.69 1.63
N TYR A 206 3.35 16.85 0.79
CA TYR A 206 3.52 15.41 0.75
C TYR A 206 3.96 15.00 -0.66
N SER A 207 4.83 14.00 -0.72
CA SER A 207 5.18 13.33 -1.96
C SER A 207 4.56 11.94 -1.96
N ALA A 208 4.16 11.45 -3.12
CA ALA A 208 3.55 10.15 -3.27
C ALA A 208 4.01 9.45 -4.55
N LYS A 209 3.94 8.13 -4.53
CA LYS A 209 4.29 7.25 -5.64
C LYS A 209 3.17 6.25 -5.81
N LEU A 210 2.46 6.40 -6.92
CA LEU A 210 1.38 5.52 -7.35
C LEU A 210 1.90 4.59 -8.43
N LYS A 211 1.75 3.29 -8.22
CA LYS A 211 2.23 2.24 -9.13
C LYS A 211 1.09 1.30 -9.47
N PHE A 212 1.03 0.86 -10.72
CA PHE A 212 0.08 -0.14 -11.21
C PHE A 212 0.80 -1.37 -11.72
N GLU A 213 0.37 -2.54 -11.25
CA GLU A 213 0.92 -3.85 -11.61
C GLU A 213 -0.18 -4.88 -11.82
N ASP A 214 0.03 -5.84 -12.72
CA ASP A 214 -0.90 -6.96 -12.95
C ASP A 214 -0.43 -8.27 -12.29
N ASP A 215 -1.24 -9.32 -12.40
CA ASP A 215 -0.95 -10.66 -11.86
C ASP A 215 0.36 -11.24 -12.41
N ASP A 216 0.76 -10.86 -13.63
CA ASP A 216 2.01 -11.27 -14.28
C ASP A 216 3.22 -10.45 -13.80
N ARG A 217 3.04 -9.58 -12.79
CA ARG A 217 4.05 -8.63 -12.26
C ARG A 217 4.54 -7.63 -13.31
N ARG A 218 3.76 -7.35 -14.35
CA ARG A 218 4.08 -6.27 -15.29
C ARG A 218 3.70 -4.94 -14.66
N SER A 219 4.66 -4.02 -14.63
CA SER A 219 4.36 -2.63 -14.26
C SER A 219 3.84 -1.87 -15.46
N HIS A 220 2.62 -1.35 -15.32
CA HIS A 220 1.91 -0.62 -16.37
C HIS A 220 2.12 0.89 -16.28
N MET A 221 2.29 1.41 -15.06
CA MET A 221 2.62 2.81 -14.82
C MET A 221 3.24 2.98 -13.44
N GLU A 222 4.15 3.94 -13.34
CA GLU A 222 4.61 4.52 -12.09
C GLU A 222 4.51 6.05 -12.19
N LEU A 223 3.79 6.67 -11.26
CA LEU A 223 3.58 8.11 -11.19
C LEU A 223 4.08 8.63 -9.85
N GLN A 224 5.03 9.54 -9.89
CA GLN A 224 5.41 10.35 -8.73
C GLN A 224 4.64 11.67 -8.78
N TYR A 225 4.07 12.06 -7.64
CA TYR A 225 3.34 13.30 -7.53
C TYR A 225 3.47 13.95 -6.16
N THR A 226 3.23 15.25 -6.10
CA THR A 226 3.26 16.02 -4.86
C THR A 226 1.89 16.63 -4.60
N PHE A 227 1.43 16.66 -3.36
CA PHE A 227 0.19 17.30 -2.94
C PHE A 227 0.37 18.05 -1.63
N GLU A 228 -0.55 18.97 -1.32
CA GLU A 228 -0.48 19.78 -0.10
C GLU A 228 -1.74 19.61 0.76
N ILE A 229 -1.56 19.49 2.06
CA ILE A 229 -2.65 19.52 3.04
C ILE A 229 -2.65 20.88 3.75
N LYS A 230 -3.77 21.60 3.67
CA LYS A 230 -3.96 22.91 4.30
C LYS A 230 -5.08 22.89 5.33
N LYS A 231 -5.05 23.87 6.24
CA LYS A 231 -6.22 24.15 7.08
C LYS A 231 -7.38 24.56 6.17
N GLY A 232 -8.55 23.99 6.38
CA GLY A 232 -9.75 24.47 5.72
C GLY A 232 -10.02 25.92 6.05
N SER A 233 -10.38 26.70 5.03
CA SER A 233 -11.05 27.99 5.26
C SER A 233 -12.44 27.76 5.84
#